data_AF-A0A560JFQ6-F1
#
_entry.id   AF-A0A560JFQ6-F1
#
_cell.length_a   1.000
_cell.length_b   1.000
_cell.length_c   1.000
_cell.angle_alpha   90.00
_cell.angle_beta   90.00
_cell.angle_gamma   90.00
#
_symmetry.space_group_name_H-M   'P 1'
#
loop_
_entity.id
_entity.type
_entity.pdbx_description
1 polymer ?
#
loop_
_entity_poly.entity_id
_entity_poly.type
_entity_poly.pdbx_seq_one_letter_code
_entity_poly.pdbx_strand_id
1 'polypeptide(L)'
;MGVLDELSRLSSAEDFFVFLEVPFEAAVVRVARLHILRRMGQYLRGSEVEGAFTGLDEGEIRTLCRGHLEQAYQDFVASTPIAERLFKVHRDAVAPKQPAPKPFVPLAVLDGAKGP
;
A
#
# COMPACT_ATOMS: atom_id res chain seq x y z
N MET A 1 -7.44 22.18 -9.47
CA MET A 1 -7.42 20.95 -10.29
C MET A 1 -7.27 19.83 -9.30
N GLY A 2 -8.12 18.80 -9.36
CA GLY A 2 -8.09 17.71 -8.39
C GLY A 2 -6.92 16.76 -8.63
N VAL A 3 -6.43 16.10 -7.60
CA VAL A 3 -5.33 15.12 -7.70
C VAL A 3 -5.59 14.03 -8.76
N LEU A 4 -6.84 13.55 -8.88
CA LEU A 4 -7.23 12.56 -9.89
C LEU A 4 -7.21 13.11 -11.32
N ASP A 5 -7.54 14.40 -11.51
CA ASP A 5 -7.45 15.08 -12.81
C ASP A 5 -5.98 15.22 -13.24
N GLU A 6 -5.12 15.56 -12.29
CA GLU A 6 -3.68 15.70 -12.54
C GLU A 6 -3.04 14.36 -12.88
N LEU A 7 -3.39 13.29 -12.15
CA LEU A 7 -3.00 11.90 -12.44
C LEU A 7 -3.46 11.44 -13.84
N SER A 8 -4.67 11.82 -14.26
CA SER A 8 -5.22 11.46 -15.57
C SER A 8 -4.45 12.10 -16.73
N ARG A 9 -3.80 13.26 -16.51
CA ARG A 9 -2.95 13.90 -17.51
C ARG A 9 -1.58 13.23 -17.67
N LEU A 10 -1.14 12.45 -16.69
CA LEU A 10 0.16 11.80 -16.73
C LEU A 10 0.13 10.61 -17.70
N SER A 11 1.13 10.53 -18.57
CA SER A 11 1.20 9.51 -19.63
C SER A 11 2.26 8.44 -19.37
N SER A 12 3.19 8.67 -18.45
CA SER A 12 4.29 7.73 -18.16
C SER A 12 4.30 7.33 -16.71
N ALA A 13 4.61 6.05 -16.42
CA ALA A 13 4.70 5.55 -15.05
C ALA A 13 5.62 6.41 -14.16
N GLU A 14 6.77 6.86 -14.68
CA GLU A 14 7.71 7.73 -13.95
C GLU A 14 7.07 9.03 -13.47
N ASP A 15 6.23 9.66 -14.30
CA ASP A 15 5.51 10.88 -13.92
C ASP A 15 4.59 10.63 -12.73
N PHE A 16 3.92 9.47 -12.65
CA PHE A 16 3.10 9.11 -11.48
C PHE A 16 3.94 9.01 -10.21
N PHE A 17 5.12 8.39 -10.29
CA PHE A 17 6.02 8.29 -9.13
C PHE A 17 6.54 9.65 -8.68
N VAL A 18 6.96 10.50 -9.62
CA VAL A 18 7.43 11.86 -9.32
C VAL A 18 6.30 12.70 -8.73
N PHE A 19 5.12 12.66 -9.33
CA PHE A 19 3.95 13.42 -8.90
C PHE A 19 3.45 13.03 -7.50
N LEU A 20 3.44 11.73 -7.21
CA LEU A 20 3.03 11.19 -5.90
C LEU A 20 4.20 11.14 -4.88
N GLU A 21 5.38 11.65 -5.26
CA GLU A 21 6.59 11.66 -4.44
C GLU A 21 6.97 10.27 -3.90
N VAL A 22 6.79 9.24 -4.73
CA VAL A 22 7.12 7.85 -4.41
C VAL A 22 8.53 7.54 -4.91
N PRO A 23 9.45 7.06 -4.05
CA PRO A 23 10.77 6.64 -4.50
C PRO A 23 10.66 5.38 -5.37
N PHE A 24 11.38 5.38 -6.49
CA PHE A 24 11.37 4.28 -7.44
C PHE A 24 12.74 4.08 -8.10
N GLU A 25 13.01 2.84 -8.49
CA GLU A 25 14.16 2.51 -9.33
C GLU A 25 13.79 2.60 -10.81
N ALA A 26 14.41 3.52 -11.54
CA ALA A 26 14.13 3.74 -12.97
C ALA A 26 14.34 2.47 -13.81
N ALA A 27 15.29 1.61 -13.45
CA ALA A 27 15.51 0.33 -14.14
C ALA A 27 14.32 -0.62 -14.00
N VAL A 28 13.69 -0.67 -12.82
CA VAL A 28 12.51 -1.48 -12.54
C VAL A 28 11.29 -0.88 -13.22
N VAL A 29 11.07 0.42 -13.05
CA VAL A 29 9.92 1.11 -13.66
C VAL A 29 9.98 0.96 -15.17
N ARG A 30 11.15 1.12 -15.82
CA ARG A 30 11.31 0.98 -17.27
C ARG A 30 10.84 -0.36 -17.82
N VAL A 31 11.06 -1.46 -17.11
CA VAL A 31 10.60 -2.80 -17.55
C VAL A 31 9.15 -3.08 -17.15
N ALA A 32 8.65 -2.42 -16.10
CA ALA A 32 7.35 -2.69 -15.50
C ALA A 32 6.29 -1.61 -15.78
N ARG A 33 6.58 -0.58 -16.59
CA ARG A 33 5.71 0.61 -16.78
C ARG A 33 4.26 0.22 -17.03
N LEU A 34 4.02 -0.63 -18.03
CA LEU A 34 2.69 -1.05 -18.43
C LEU A 34 1.97 -1.85 -17.33
N HIS A 35 2.72 -2.71 -16.62
CA HIS A 35 2.17 -3.54 -15.55
C HIS A 35 1.78 -2.71 -14.33
N ILE A 36 2.65 -1.78 -13.91
CA ILE A 36 2.42 -0.86 -12.80
C ILE A 36 1.20 0.02 -13.09
N LEU A 37 1.14 0.66 -14.27
CA LEU A 37 0.01 1.51 -14.66
C LEU A 37 -1.31 0.73 -14.69
N ARG A 38 -1.31 -0.46 -15.29
CA ARG A 38 -2.50 -1.31 -15.38
C ARG A 38 -2.96 -1.79 -14.00
N ARG A 39 -2.03 -2.10 -13.09
CA ARG A 39 -2.34 -2.55 -11.73
C ARG A 39 -2.83 -1.39 -10.85
N MET A 40 -2.18 -0.23 -10.92
CA MET A 40 -2.64 0.99 -10.25
C MET A 40 -4.06 1.37 -10.67
N GLY A 41 -4.36 1.38 -11.98
CA GLY A 41 -5.70 1.67 -12.48
C GLY A 41 -6.77 0.70 -11.98
N GLN A 42 -6.43 -0.59 -11.80
CA GLN A 42 -7.34 -1.56 -11.20
C GLN A 42 -7.63 -1.24 -9.73
N TYR A 43 -6.63 -0.84 -8.96
CA TYR A 43 -6.83 -0.46 -7.56
C TYR A 43 -7.66 0.82 -7.42
N LEU A 44 -7.35 1.85 -8.22
CA LEU A 44 -8.12 3.09 -8.24
C LEU A 44 -9.59 2.83 -8.58
N ARG A 45 -9.86 2.01 -9.60
CA ARG A 45 -11.23 1.65 -9.98
C ARG A 45 -11.94 0.86 -8.88
N GLY A 46 -11.24 -0.05 -8.20
CA GLY A 46 -11.80 -0.77 -7.05
C GLY A 46 -12.19 0.19 -5.93
N SER A 47 -11.29 1.09 -5.55
CA SER A 47 -11.53 2.12 -4.53
C SER A 47 -12.64 3.11 -4.92
N GLU A 48 -12.76 3.46 -6.20
CA GLU A 48 -13.88 4.28 -6.70
C GLU A 48 -15.22 3.57 -6.54
N VAL A 49 -15.30 2.28 -6.89
CA VAL A 49 -16.52 1.45 -6.74
C VAL A 49 -16.89 1.27 -5.26
N GLU A 50 -15.89 1.16 -4.38
CA GLU A 50 -16.10 1.09 -2.92
C GLU A 50 -16.42 2.46 -2.29
N GLY A 51 -16.42 3.54 -3.09
CA GLY A 51 -16.69 4.89 -2.61
C GLY A 51 -15.57 5.46 -1.74
N ALA A 52 -14.36 4.89 -1.78
CA ALA A 52 -13.24 5.30 -0.93
C ALA A 52 -12.79 6.75 -1.15
N PHE A 53 -13.05 7.34 -2.33
CA PHE A 53 -12.79 8.76 -2.59
C PHE A 53 -13.93 9.70 -2.13
N THR A 54 -15.07 9.15 -1.71
CA THR A 54 -16.26 9.94 -1.33
C THR A 54 -16.04 10.58 0.03
N GLY A 55 -15.97 11.92 0.07
CA GLY A 55 -15.78 12.67 1.30
C GLY A 55 -14.32 12.77 1.77
N LEU A 56 -13.36 12.38 0.92
CA LEU A 56 -11.93 12.61 1.16
C LEU A 56 -11.50 13.97 0.60
N ASP A 57 -10.66 14.66 1.37
CA ASP A 57 -9.92 15.83 0.91
C ASP A 57 -8.84 15.43 -0.12
N GLU A 58 -8.38 16.41 -0.90
CA GLU A 58 -7.35 16.20 -1.93
C GLU A 58 -6.07 15.55 -1.38
N GLY A 59 -5.66 15.90 -0.15
CA GLY A 59 -4.51 15.30 0.51
C GLY A 59 -4.70 13.81 0.85
N GLU A 60 -5.91 13.42 1.23
CA GLU A 60 -6.25 12.02 1.52
C GLU A 60 -6.32 11.23 0.21
N ILE A 61 -6.92 11.78 -0.83
CA ILE A 61 -6.95 11.19 -2.17
C ILE A 61 -5.52 10.96 -2.68
N ARG A 62 -4.63 11.96 -2.52
CA ARG A 62 -3.21 11.84 -2.90
C ARG A 62 -2.53 10.71 -2.15
N THR A 63 -2.74 10.61 -0.85
CA THR A 63 -2.17 9.55 0.00
C THR A 63 -2.67 8.17 -0.42
N LEU A 64 -3.95 8.06 -0.77
CA LEU A 64 -4.58 6.83 -1.25
C LEU A 64 -3.99 6.40 -2.61
N CYS A 65 -3.92 7.33 -3.58
CA CYS A 65 -3.28 7.09 -4.87
C CYS A 65 -1.80 6.70 -4.74
N ARG A 66 -1.07 7.34 -3.83
CA ARG A 66 0.31 7.02 -3.49
C ARG A 66 0.43 5.58 -3.00
N GLY A 67 -0.42 5.18 -2.05
CA GLY A 67 -0.44 3.81 -1.52
C GLY A 67 -0.71 2.75 -2.61
N HIS A 68 -1.62 3.02 -3.53
CA HIS A 68 -1.88 2.12 -4.66
C HIS A 68 -0.71 2.01 -5.63
N LEU A 69 0.01 3.10 -5.89
CA LEU A 69 1.20 3.08 -6.74
C LEU A 69 2.34 2.29 -6.08
N GLU A 70 2.58 2.51 -4.78
CA GLU A 70 3.56 1.74 -4.00
C GLU A 70 3.22 0.26 -3.98
N GLN A 71 1.96 -0.11 -3.74
CA GLN A 71 1.51 -1.51 -3.77
C GLN A 71 1.71 -2.14 -5.15
N ALA A 72 1.32 -1.45 -6.23
CA ALA A 72 1.50 -1.96 -7.59
C ALA A 72 2.97 -2.22 -7.93
N TYR A 73 3.86 -1.33 -7.47
CA TYR A 73 5.31 -1.47 -7.61
C TYR A 73 5.86 -2.63 -6.78
N GLN A 74 5.49 -2.71 -5.50
CA GLN A 74 5.90 -3.78 -4.58
C GLN A 74 5.48 -5.15 -5.09
N ASP A 75 4.25 -5.34 -5.56
CA ASP A 75 3.80 -6.62 -6.12
C ASP A 75 4.63 -7.03 -7.34
N PHE A 76 5.06 -6.08 -8.18
CA PHE A 76 5.93 -6.39 -9.32
C PHE A 76 7.31 -6.86 -8.84
N VAL A 77 7.92 -6.11 -7.91
CA VAL A 77 9.24 -6.43 -7.35
C VAL A 77 9.20 -7.77 -6.62
N ALA A 78 8.19 -8.01 -5.78
CA ALA A 78 8.02 -9.26 -5.04
C ALA A 78 7.81 -10.48 -5.96
N SER A 79 7.21 -10.27 -7.13
CA SER A 79 7.02 -11.33 -8.14
C SER A 79 8.25 -11.56 -9.03
N THR A 80 9.30 -10.73 -8.94
CA THR A 80 10.53 -10.89 -9.74
C THR A 80 11.76 -11.15 -8.86
N PRO A 81 12.74 -11.94 -9.31
CA PRO A 81 13.99 -12.20 -8.58
C PRO A 81 14.88 -10.94 -8.39
N ILE A 82 14.44 -9.78 -8.88
CA ILE A 82 15.04 -8.46 -8.61
C ILE A 82 14.90 -8.07 -7.12
N ALA A 83 13.94 -8.70 -6.41
CA ALA A 83 13.65 -8.46 -4.99
C ALA A 83 14.90 -8.52 -4.08
N GLU A 84 15.84 -9.41 -4.33
CA GLU A 84 17.04 -9.60 -3.47
C GLU A 84 17.91 -8.33 -3.33
N ARG A 85 17.78 -7.36 -4.24
CA ARG A 85 18.54 -6.09 -4.18
C ARG A 85 17.76 -4.91 -3.60
N LEU A 86 16.42 -4.98 -3.52
CA LEU A 86 15.56 -3.85 -3.13
C LEU A 86 15.07 -3.92 -1.68
N PHE A 87 15.25 -5.05 -0.98
CA PHE A 87 14.78 -5.30 0.38
C PHE A 87 15.39 -4.40 1.49
N LYS A 88 16.26 -3.44 1.16
CA LYS A 88 16.94 -2.61 2.17
C LYS A 88 16.20 -1.33 2.56
N VAL A 89 15.15 -0.89 1.85
CA VAL A 89 14.70 0.51 1.94
C VAL A 89 13.28 0.81 2.43
N HIS A 90 12.38 -0.16 2.65
CA HIS A 90 11.00 0.17 3.10
C HIS A 90 10.50 -0.75 4.21
N ARG A 91 10.80 -0.38 5.46
CA ARG A 91 10.25 -1.03 6.66
C ARG A 91 9.49 -0.08 7.59
N ASP A 92 9.05 1.09 7.10
CA ASP A 92 8.39 2.10 7.94
C ASP A 92 7.35 2.92 7.14
N ALA A 93 6.26 2.30 6.67
CA ALA A 93 5.14 3.06 6.07
C ALA A 93 3.79 2.35 6.02
N VAL A 94 3.65 1.11 6.49
CA VAL A 94 2.32 0.50 6.69
C VAL A 94 2.36 -0.24 8.02
N ALA A 95 2.12 0.49 9.10
CA ALA A 95 1.60 -0.15 10.28
C ALA A 95 0.25 -0.78 9.87
N PRO A 96 0.08 -2.11 9.96
CA PRO A 96 -1.27 -2.66 9.91
C PRO A 96 -2.02 -2.03 11.07
N LYS A 97 -3.10 -1.30 10.82
CA LYS A 97 -4.12 -1.05 11.84
C LYS A 97 -4.72 -2.40 12.19
N GLN A 98 -4.03 -3.13 13.08
CA GLN A 98 -4.65 -4.08 13.97
C GLN A 98 -5.40 -3.29 15.03
N PRO A 99 -6.71 -3.54 15.16
CA PRO A 99 -7.30 -3.72 16.47
C PRO A 99 -7.99 -5.10 16.48
N ALA A 100 -7.80 -6.01 17.42
CA ALA A 100 -7.33 -5.92 18.79
C ALA A 100 -6.79 -7.31 19.22
N PRO A 101 -5.96 -7.40 20.28
CA PRO A 101 -5.69 -8.68 20.92
C PRO A 101 -7.00 -9.22 21.52
N LYS A 102 -7.38 -10.45 21.14
CA LYS A 102 -8.38 -11.21 21.88
C LYS A 102 -7.90 -11.31 23.34
N PRO A 103 -8.74 -11.02 24.35
CA PRO A 103 -8.32 -11.18 25.73
C PRO A 103 -7.95 -12.64 25.96
N PHE A 104 -6.66 -12.89 26.19
CA PHE A 104 -6.19 -14.14 26.75
C PHE A 104 -6.74 -14.19 28.16
N VAL A 105 -7.64 -15.14 28.43
CA VAL A 105 -8.11 -15.43 29.78
C VAL A 105 -7.20 -16.53 30.32
N PRO A 106 -6.25 -16.24 31.23
CA PRO A 106 -5.62 -17.30 31.99
C PRO A 106 -6.70 -17.87 32.92
N LEU A 107 -7.03 -19.14 32.74
CA LEU A 107 -7.76 -19.93 33.72
C LEU A 107 -6.85 -20.14 34.94
N ALA A 108 -6.71 -19.11 35.77
CA ALA A 108 -6.93 -19.31 37.19
C ALA A 108 -8.46 -19.51 37.33
N VAL A 109 -9.06 -20.68 37.05
CA VAL A 109 -8.97 -21.87 37.91
C VAL A 109 -8.18 -21.58 39.16
N LEU A 110 -8.80 -20.73 39.99
CA LEU A 110 -9.10 -21.03 41.37
C LEU A 110 -8.06 -21.94 42.02
N ASP A 111 -7.03 -21.25 42.52
CA ASP A 111 -6.35 -21.57 43.76
C ASP A 111 -7.30 -22.19 44.80
N GLY A 112 -6.81 -23.22 45.49
CA GLY A 112 -7.54 -23.93 46.55
C GLY A 112 -7.20 -25.43 46.56
N ALA A 113 -5.93 -25.79 46.75
CA ALA A 113 -5.42 -26.21 48.06
C ALA A 113 -6.11 -27.47 48.64
N LYS A 114 -5.34 -28.58 48.72
CA LYS A 114 -5.01 -29.34 49.96
C LYS A 114 -4.88 -30.85 49.67
N GLY A 115 -3.70 -31.40 50.00
CA GLY A 115 -3.47 -32.85 50.17
C GLY A 115 -4.24 -33.42 51.38
N PRO A 116 -3.89 -34.58 51.95
CA PRO A 116 -2.63 -35.33 51.88
C PRO A 116 -2.59 -36.50 50.89
#